data_AF-A0A336L0V5-F1
#
_entry.id   AF-A0A336L0V5-F1
#
_cell.length_a   1.000
_cell.length_b   1.000
_cell.length_c   1.000
_cell.angle_alpha   90.00
_cell.angle_beta   90.00
_cell.angle_gamma   90.00
#
_symmetry.space_group_name_H-M   'P 1'
#
loop_
_entity.id
_entity.type
_entity.pdbx_description
1 polymer ?
#
loop_
_entity_poly.entity_id
_entity_poly.type
_entity_poly.pdbx_seq_one_letter_code
_entity_poly.pdbx_strand_id
1 'polypeptide(L)'
;MATRSPSPPLPPPKPKYKTQSPDLNSNNNHLNANNNTLPPENEQVVMTPRGKTNNSTVLLIERKLVEEVNDRTHVAGGEHKGIIINKDQVKDQKSLRNPPQLSLEFRVFLVSANTGHHSQESRTLRFWFREWLKDSQIQAHVAQDFFRELVQPKEFPRDYVGFIKKIMKLLQHGYNEIQAVEIELRILEQTSAPPSRPRK
;
A
#
# COMPACT_ATOMS: atom_id res chain seq x y z
N MET A 1 -30.44 4.97 54.74
CA MET A 1 -30.22 6.30 54.10
C MET A 1 -29.03 6.16 53.17
N ALA A 2 -29.26 6.14 51.85
CA ALA A 2 -28.21 6.03 50.83
C ALA A 2 -28.22 7.30 49.99
N THR A 3 -27.10 8.02 49.97
CA THR A 3 -26.92 9.27 49.23
C THR A 3 -26.60 8.97 47.77
N ARG A 4 -27.41 9.51 46.84
CA ARG A 4 -27.15 9.45 45.40
C ARG A 4 -26.20 10.59 45.00
N SER A 5 -25.12 10.25 44.31
CA SER A 5 -24.20 11.20 43.68
C SER A 5 -24.87 11.91 42.49
N PRO A 6 -24.60 13.20 42.23
CA PRO A 6 -25.18 13.91 41.10
C PRO A 6 -24.47 13.60 39.77
N SER A 7 -25.23 13.53 38.69
CA SER A 7 -24.74 13.33 37.32
C SER A 7 -23.98 14.56 36.80
N PRO A 8 -22.96 14.40 35.93
CA PRO A 8 -22.22 15.52 35.36
C PRO A 8 -23.04 16.29 34.31
N PRO A 9 -22.74 17.59 34.09
CA PRO A 9 -23.49 18.42 33.14
C PRO A 9 -23.14 18.09 31.69
N LEU A 10 -24.11 18.26 30.79
CA LEU A 10 -23.96 18.08 29.35
C LEU A 10 -23.07 19.17 28.73
N PRO A 11 -22.30 18.84 27.68
CA PRO A 11 -21.44 19.80 27.00
C PRO A 11 -22.25 20.84 26.19
N PRO A 12 -21.71 22.05 26.01
CA PRO A 12 -22.41 23.15 25.33
C PRO A 12 -22.58 22.90 23.82
N PRO A 13 -23.61 23.50 23.18
CA PRO A 13 -23.85 23.36 21.74
C PRO A 13 -22.74 24.00 20.91
N LYS A 14 -22.33 23.36 19.82
CA LYS A 14 -21.33 23.91 18.88
C LYS A 14 -21.88 25.14 18.13
N PRO A 15 -21.06 26.17 17.88
CA PRO A 15 -21.49 27.37 17.18
C PRO A 15 -21.76 27.11 15.69
N LYS A 16 -22.83 27.72 15.16
CA LYS A 16 -23.18 27.72 13.73
C LYS A 16 -22.37 28.81 13.01
N TYR A 17 -21.49 28.44 12.09
CA TYR A 17 -20.80 29.40 11.23
C TYR A 17 -21.71 29.85 10.08
N LYS A 18 -21.91 31.17 9.96
CA LYS A 18 -22.56 31.84 8.82
C LYS A 18 -21.56 31.95 7.66
N THR A 19 -21.97 31.52 6.47
CA THR A 19 -21.28 31.79 5.21
C THR A 19 -21.44 33.26 4.84
N GLN A 20 -20.32 33.98 4.70
CA GLN A 20 -20.23 35.29 4.04
C GLN A 20 -19.14 35.20 2.97
N SER A 21 -19.50 35.58 1.75
CA SER A 21 -18.60 35.88 0.64
C SER A 21 -17.80 37.15 0.92
N PRO A 22 -16.59 37.25 0.35
CA PRO A 22 -16.23 38.51 -0.31
C PRO A 22 -15.52 38.31 -1.66
N ASP A 23 -15.79 39.27 -2.53
CA ASP A 23 -15.20 39.46 -3.85
C ASP A 23 -13.82 40.16 -3.81
N LEU A 24 -13.05 39.85 -4.86
CA LEU A 24 -12.03 40.64 -5.56
C LEU A 24 -10.58 40.77 -5.03
N ASN A 25 -9.71 40.13 -5.83
CA ASN A 25 -8.47 40.65 -6.41
C ASN A 25 -7.13 40.32 -5.73
N SER A 26 -6.48 39.27 -6.23
CA SER A 26 -5.03 39.26 -6.41
C SER A 26 -4.65 38.34 -7.57
N ASN A 27 -4.01 38.96 -8.57
CA ASN A 27 -3.35 38.32 -9.69
C ASN A 27 -2.38 37.25 -9.20
N ASN A 28 -2.68 35.99 -9.49
CA ASN A 28 -1.68 34.94 -9.59
C ASN A 28 -1.92 34.24 -10.92
N ASN A 29 -0.95 34.36 -11.82
CA ASN A 29 -0.88 33.64 -13.09
C ASN A 29 -0.96 32.13 -12.80
N HIS A 30 -2.18 31.59 -12.87
CA HIS A 30 -2.42 30.17 -12.82
C HIS A 30 -2.00 29.59 -14.17
N LEU A 31 -0.85 28.93 -14.16
CA LEU A 31 -0.50 27.96 -15.20
C LEU A 31 -1.67 26.97 -15.28
N ASN A 32 -2.37 27.06 -16.40
CA ASN A 32 -3.54 26.28 -16.75
C ASN A 32 -3.10 24.80 -16.91
N ALA A 33 -3.04 24.06 -15.81
CA ALA A 33 -2.75 22.63 -15.78
C ALA A 33 -4.05 21.82 -15.74
N ASN A 34 -4.93 22.04 -16.73
CA ASN A 34 -5.98 21.10 -17.04
C ASN A 34 -5.41 20.05 -17.98
N ASN A 35 -5.27 18.80 -17.49
CA ASN A 35 -5.74 17.56 -18.14
C ASN A 35 -5.32 16.32 -17.30
N ASN A 36 -6.29 15.72 -16.61
CA ASN A 36 -6.31 14.37 -16.01
C ASN A 36 -5.16 13.95 -15.06
N THR A 37 -5.12 14.55 -13.86
CA THR A 37 -4.28 14.10 -12.73
C THR A 37 -5.01 13.20 -11.72
N LEU A 38 -6.30 12.91 -11.95
CA LEU A 38 -7.12 12.08 -11.06
C LEU A 38 -7.13 10.61 -11.54
N PRO A 39 -6.94 9.64 -10.62
CA PRO A 39 -7.10 8.23 -10.95
C PRO A 39 -8.54 7.97 -11.44
N PRO A 40 -8.74 7.04 -12.39
CA PRO A 40 -10.08 6.67 -12.86
C PRO A 40 -10.97 6.17 -11.71
N GLU A 41 -12.22 6.62 -11.66
CA GLU A 41 -13.15 6.29 -10.55
C GLU A 41 -13.50 4.79 -10.43
N ASN A 42 -13.21 4.01 -11.48
CA ASN A 42 -13.55 2.59 -11.59
C ASN A 42 -12.34 1.67 -11.55
N GLU A 43 -11.30 2.02 -10.79
CA GLU A 43 -10.17 1.12 -10.58
C GLU A 43 -10.32 0.25 -9.34
N GLN A 44 -9.78 -0.95 -9.45
CA GLN A 44 -9.64 -1.89 -8.35
C GLN A 44 -8.19 -2.35 -8.20
N VAL A 45 -7.83 -2.75 -6.99
CA VAL A 45 -6.51 -3.31 -6.68
C VAL A 45 -6.54 -4.81 -6.96
N VAL A 46 -5.75 -5.25 -7.93
CA VAL A 46 -5.65 -6.65 -8.34
C VAL A 46 -4.33 -7.22 -7.86
N MET A 47 -4.38 -8.34 -7.12
CA MET A 47 -3.21 -9.15 -6.80
C MET A 47 -3.15 -10.36 -7.73
N THR A 48 -2.00 -10.57 -8.37
CA THR A 48 -1.72 -11.72 -9.25
C THR A 48 -0.42 -12.41 -8.82
N PRO A 49 -0.44 -13.69 -8.43
CA PRO A 49 0.80 -14.45 -8.22
C PRO A 49 1.57 -14.58 -9.53
N ARG A 50 2.90 -14.49 -9.51
CA ARG A 50 3.77 -14.50 -10.72
C ARG A 50 4.74 -15.67 -10.79
N GLY A 51 5.12 -16.19 -9.63
CA GLY A 51 6.13 -17.22 -9.56
C GLY A 51 6.34 -17.65 -8.13
N LYS A 52 6.60 -18.94 -7.96
CA LYS A 52 7.02 -19.50 -6.70
C LYS A 52 8.12 -20.50 -6.97
N THR A 53 9.25 -20.31 -6.32
CA THR A 53 10.33 -21.29 -6.23
C THR A 53 10.34 -21.87 -4.81
N ASN A 54 11.30 -22.75 -4.53
CA ASN A 54 11.49 -23.30 -3.18
C ASN A 54 11.85 -22.22 -2.15
N ASN A 55 12.43 -21.10 -2.59
CA ASN A 55 12.93 -20.04 -1.72
C ASN A 55 12.40 -18.65 -2.04
N SER A 56 11.59 -18.47 -3.11
CA SER A 56 11.08 -17.17 -3.52
C SER A 56 9.60 -17.22 -3.88
N THR A 57 8.87 -16.17 -3.54
CA THR A 57 7.50 -15.93 -4.02
C THR A 57 7.43 -14.53 -4.62
N VAL A 58 6.87 -14.43 -5.84
CA VAL A 58 6.69 -13.17 -6.55
C VAL A 58 5.20 -12.90 -6.74
N LEU A 59 4.76 -11.71 -6.35
CA LEU A 59 3.38 -11.24 -6.46
C LEU A 59 3.38 -9.89 -7.16
N LEU A 60 2.44 -9.67 -8.09
CA LEU A 60 2.16 -8.35 -8.65
C LEU A 60 0.87 -7.82 -8.03
N ILE A 61 0.91 -6.58 -7.53
CA ILE A 61 -0.27 -5.85 -7.07
C ILE A 61 -0.40 -4.59 -7.92
N GLU A 62 -1.48 -4.47 -8.68
CA GLU A 62 -1.66 -3.40 -9.66
C GLU A 62 -3.07 -2.84 -9.62
N ARG A 63 -3.21 -1.56 -9.98
CA ARG A 63 -4.51 -0.96 -10.23
C ARG A 63 -4.96 -1.35 -11.64
N LYS A 64 -6.20 -1.78 -11.77
CA LYS A 64 -6.83 -2.07 -13.08
C LYS A 64 -8.23 -1.50 -13.11
N LEU A 65 -8.64 -1.05 -14.30
CA LEU A 65 -10.04 -0.74 -14.54
C LEU A 65 -10.88 -2.01 -14.36
N VAL A 66 -12.08 -1.88 -13.81
CA VAL A 66 -13.00 -3.02 -13.59
C VAL A 66 -13.21 -3.83 -14.87
N GLU A 67 -13.28 -3.17 -16.04
CA GLU A 67 -13.46 -3.83 -17.33
C GLU A 67 -12.27 -4.70 -17.76
N GLU A 68 -11.07 -4.42 -17.23
CA GLU A 68 -9.86 -5.22 -17.50
C GLU A 68 -9.72 -6.43 -16.55
N VAL A 69 -10.70 -6.63 -15.67
CA VAL A 69 -10.71 -7.71 -14.68
C VAL A 69 -11.50 -8.90 -15.24
N ASN A 70 -10.83 -10.04 -15.39
CA ASN A 70 -11.48 -11.28 -15.87
C ASN A 70 -12.52 -11.86 -14.89
N ASP A 71 -13.52 -12.57 -15.42
CA ASP A 71 -14.58 -13.24 -14.64
C ASP A 71 -14.08 -14.35 -13.69
N ARG A 72 -12.87 -14.89 -13.92
CA ARG A 72 -12.25 -15.94 -13.08
C ARG A 72 -11.54 -15.40 -11.84
N THR A 73 -11.83 -14.16 -11.46
CA THR A 73 -11.17 -13.51 -10.33
C THR A 73 -12.02 -13.59 -9.06
N HIS A 74 -11.36 -13.67 -7.90
CA HIS A 74 -12.05 -13.64 -6.62
C HIS A 74 -12.14 -12.20 -6.13
N VAL A 75 -13.36 -11.66 -6.07
CA VAL A 75 -13.65 -10.34 -5.51
C VAL A 75 -13.88 -10.47 -4.02
N ALA A 76 -13.09 -9.74 -3.22
CA ALA A 76 -13.26 -9.76 -1.77
C ALA A 76 -14.49 -8.94 -1.34
N GLY A 77 -15.22 -9.42 -0.32
CA GLY A 77 -16.39 -8.73 0.27
C GLY A 77 -16.06 -7.95 1.55
N GLY A 78 -17.06 -7.23 2.08
CA GLY A 78 -16.96 -6.51 3.36
C GLY A 78 -15.89 -5.41 3.36
N GLU A 79 -15.06 -5.37 4.41
CA GLU A 79 -13.96 -4.40 4.55
C GLU A 79 -12.93 -4.48 3.42
N HIS A 80 -12.87 -5.59 2.68
CA HIS A 80 -11.92 -5.82 1.59
C HIS A 80 -12.51 -5.56 0.19
N LYS A 81 -13.73 -5.00 0.10
CA LYS A 81 -14.36 -4.62 -1.18
C LYS A 81 -13.42 -3.78 -2.03
N GLY A 82 -13.23 -4.13 -3.31
CA GLY A 82 -12.32 -3.42 -4.23
C GLY A 82 -10.92 -4.06 -4.36
N ILE A 83 -10.67 -5.17 -3.66
CA ILE A 83 -9.51 -6.04 -3.88
C ILE A 83 -9.94 -7.26 -4.69
N ILE A 84 -9.17 -7.57 -5.72
CA ILE A 84 -9.37 -8.72 -6.60
C ILE A 84 -8.15 -9.63 -6.55
N ILE A 85 -8.37 -10.93 -6.42
CA ILE A 85 -7.30 -11.92 -6.52
C ILE A 85 -7.45 -12.66 -7.86
N ASN A 86 -6.47 -12.46 -8.74
CA ASN A 86 -6.37 -13.21 -9.97
C ASN A 86 -5.55 -14.48 -9.75
N LYS A 87 -6.18 -15.65 -9.92
CA LYS A 87 -5.54 -16.95 -9.69
C LYS A 87 -4.81 -17.47 -10.93
N ASP A 88 -5.11 -16.94 -12.11
CA ASP A 88 -4.46 -17.34 -13.35
C ASP A 88 -3.14 -16.59 -13.51
N GLN A 89 -2.09 -17.31 -13.93
CA GLN A 89 -0.80 -16.73 -14.34
C GLN A 89 -1.00 -16.00 -15.68
N VAL A 90 -1.63 -14.81 -15.66
CA VAL A 90 -2.04 -14.12 -16.89
C VAL A 90 -0.81 -13.67 -17.68
N LYS A 91 -0.78 -14.03 -18.97
CA LYS A 91 0.31 -13.76 -19.92
C LYS A 91 0.43 -12.30 -20.38
N ASP A 92 -0.54 -11.43 -20.08
CA ASP A 92 -0.57 -10.03 -20.51
C ASP A 92 -0.76 -9.06 -19.33
N GLN A 93 0.34 -8.74 -18.66
CA GLN A 93 0.39 -7.64 -17.69
C GLN A 93 1.07 -6.44 -18.35
N LYS A 94 0.26 -5.47 -18.79
CA LYS A 94 0.72 -4.25 -19.48
C LYS A 94 1.79 -3.50 -18.67
N SER A 95 1.62 -3.46 -17.35
CA SER A 95 2.54 -2.86 -16.38
C SER A 95 3.97 -3.42 -16.48
N LEU A 96 4.13 -4.71 -16.78
CA LEU A 96 5.44 -5.37 -16.90
C LEU A 96 6.10 -5.25 -18.27
N ARG A 97 5.47 -4.59 -19.25
CA ARG A 97 6.11 -4.34 -20.56
C ARG A 97 7.30 -3.39 -20.45
N ASN A 98 7.29 -2.55 -19.41
CA ASN A 98 8.37 -1.62 -19.10
C ASN A 98 9.12 -2.08 -17.84
N PRO A 99 10.43 -1.81 -17.73
CA PRO A 99 11.15 -2.06 -16.49
C PRO A 99 10.57 -1.21 -15.35
N PRO A 100 10.66 -1.67 -14.09
CA PRO A 100 10.24 -0.87 -12.95
C PRO A 100 11.09 0.40 -12.85
N GLN A 101 10.45 1.52 -12.55
CA GLN A 101 11.12 2.81 -12.41
C GLN A 101 11.94 2.92 -11.12
N LEU A 102 11.54 2.19 -10.07
CA LEU A 102 12.22 2.22 -8.78
C LEU A 102 12.16 0.86 -8.11
N SER A 103 13.22 0.50 -7.37
CA SER A 103 13.29 -0.71 -6.56
C SER A 103 13.78 -0.40 -5.16
N LEU A 104 13.13 -0.98 -4.14
CA LEU A 104 13.56 -0.96 -2.74
C LEU A 104 13.78 -2.40 -2.28
N GLU A 105 14.83 -2.63 -1.52
CA GLU A 105 15.08 -3.92 -0.88
C GLU A 105 15.34 -3.71 0.61
N PHE A 106 14.75 -4.57 1.42
CA PHE A 106 15.03 -4.63 2.84
C PHE A 106 14.98 -6.07 3.34
N ARG A 107 15.59 -6.32 4.49
CA ARG A 107 15.65 -7.64 5.10
C ARG A 107 14.82 -7.70 6.36
N VAL A 108 14.23 -8.86 6.59
CA VAL A 108 13.53 -9.18 7.84
C VAL A 108 14.07 -10.48 8.42
N PHE A 109 13.93 -10.62 9.74
CA PHE A 109 14.21 -11.85 10.45
C PHE A 109 12.88 -12.52 10.79
N LEU A 110 12.72 -13.74 10.32
CA LEU A 110 11.55 -14.56 10.61
C LEU A 110 11.90 -15.52 11.74
N VAL A 111 10.91 -15.80 12.58
CA VAL A 111 10.98 -16.84 13.60
C VAL A 111 9.86 -17.82 13.31
N SER A 112 10.23 -19.08 13.06
CA SER A 112 9.24 -20.14 12.90
C SER A 112 8.50 -20.36 14.21
N ALA A 113 7.18 -20.19 14.21
CA ALA A 113 6.36 -20.43 15.41
C ALA A 113 6.41 -21.90 15.87
N ASN A 114 6.63 -22.83 14.94
CA ASN A 114 6.61 -24.27 15.21
C ASN A 114 7.95 -24.79 15.72
N THR A 115 9.07 -24.23 15.24
CA THR A 115 10.41 -24.76 15.49
C THR A 115 11.33 -23.79 16.22
N GLY A 116 10.94 -22.52 16.35
CA GLY A 116 11.80 -21.45 16.88
C GLY A 116 12.97 -21.07 15.97
N HIS A 117 13.15 -21.75 14.83
CA HIS A 117 14.26 -21.46 13.92
C HIS A 117 14.17 -20.06 13.34
N HIS A 118 15.32 -19.42 13.25
CA HIS A 118 15.46 -18.10 12.65
C HIS A 118 15.83 -18.24 11.17
N SER A 119 15.27 -17.38 10.34
CA SER A 119 15.69 -17.24 8.94
C SER A 119 15.71 -15.78 8.53
N GLN A 120 16.62 -15.44 7.63
CA GLN A 120 16.61 -14.15 6.96
C GLN A 120 15.80 -14.23 5.68
N GLU A 121 15.02 -13.19 5.44
CA GLU A 121 14.28 -13.00 4.20
C GLU A 121 14.60 -11.63 3.61
N SER A 122 14.93 -11.61 2.32
CA SER A 122 14.95 -10.39 1.51
C SER A 122 13.55 -10.11 0.96
N ARG A 123 13.12 -8.86 1.08
CA ARG A 123 11.88 -8.35 0.49
C ARG A 123 12.22 -7.24 -0.48
N THR A 124 11.95 -7.48 -1.76
CA THR A 124 12.14 -6.50 -2.82
C THR A 124 10.79 -5.97 -3.26
N LEU A 125 10.66 -4.64 -3.32
CA LEU A 125 9.50 -3.93 -3.87
C LEU A 125 9.94 -3.22 -5.14
N ARG A 126 9.28 -3.50 -6.26
CA ARG A 126 9.52 -2.83 -7.55
C ARG A 126 8.30 -2.03 -7.94
N PHE A 127 8.49 -0.76 -8.27
CA PHE A 127 7.42 0.20 -8.46
C PHE A 127 7.27 0.59 -9.92
N TRP A 128 6.01 0.61 -10.36
CA TRP A 128 5.59 1.28 -11.58
C TRP A 128 4.69 2.45 -11.23
N PHE A 129 5.10 3.64 -11.65
CA PHE A 129 4.31 4.85 -11.47
C PHE A 129 3.42 5.11 -12.69
N ARG A 130 2.40 5.93 -12.47
CA ARG A 130 1.50 6.40 -13.50
C ARG A 130 2.26 7.16 -14.59
N GLU A 131 1.71 7.10 -15.81
CA GLU A 131 2.37 7.72 -16.95
C GLU A 131 2.51 9.24 -16.80
N TRP A 132 1.59 9.90 -16.11
CA TRP A 132 1.67 11.34 -15.86
C TRP A 132 2.75 11.74 -14.84
N LEU A 133 3.23 10.82 -14.00
CA LEU A 133 4.27 11.09 -13.02
C LEU A 133 5.65 10.78 -13.60
N LYS A 134 6.25 11.73 -14.33
CA LYS A 134 7.58 11.56 -14.95
C LYS A 134 8.75 12.01 -14.08
N ASP A 135 8.50 12.87 -13.10
CA ASP A 135 9.55 13.42 -12.23
C ASP A 135 10.09 12.34 -11.26
N SER A 136 11.38 12.03 -11.38
CA SER A 136 12.03 10.97 -10.59
C SER A 136 12.19 11.33 -9.11
N GLN A 137 12.30 12.61 -8.76
CA GLN A 137 12.36 13.04 -7.36
C GLN A 137 11.02 12.85 -6.68
N ILE A 138 9.92 13.17 -7.38
CA ILE A 138 8.57 12.94 -6.86
C ILE A 138 8.30 11.43 -6.75
N GLN A 139 8.67 10.63 -7.76
CA GLN A 139 8.59 9.17 -7.69
C GLN A 139 9.32 8.60 -6.47
N ALA A 140 10.54 9.08 -6.20
CA ALA A 140 11.30 8.65 -5.03
C ALA A 140 10.61 9.03 -3.71
N HIS A 141 10.07 10.25 -3.59
CA HIS A 141 9.31 10.67 -2.40
C HIS A 141 8.07 9.80 -2.17
N VAL A 142 7.28 9.54 -3.22
CA VAL A 142 6.10 8.68 -3.15
C VAL A 142 6.47 7.27 -2.68
N ALA A 143 7.52 6.67 -3.25
CA ALA A 143 7.99 5.34 -2.83
C ALA A 143 8.52 5.32 -1.40
N GLN A 144 9.22 6.37 -0.96
CA GLN A 144 9.72 6.49 0.42
C GLN A 144 8.58 6.62 1.43
N ASP A 145 7.58 7.45 1.13
CA ASP A 145 6.40 7.63 1.97
C ASP A 145 5.62 6.32 2.09
N PHE A 146 5.39 5.64 0.96
CA PHE A 146 4.77 4.33 0.90
C PHE A 146 5.53 3.32 1.76
N PHE A 147 6.85 3.26 1.60
CA PHE A 147 7.69 2.33 2.34
C PHE A 147 7.68 2.63 3.84
N ARG A 148 7.78 3.91 4.23
CA ARG A 148 7.74 4.35 5.63
C ARG A 148 6.45 3.91 6.33
N GLU A 149 5.31 4.07 5.67
CA GLU A 149 4.02 3.65 6.21
C GLU A 149 3.90 2.11 6.26
N LEU A 150 4.33 1.42 5.20
CA LEU A 150 4.36 -0.04 5.13
C LEU A 150 5.14 -0.65 6.30
N VAL A 151 6.32 -0.12 6.60
CA VAL A 151 7.24 -0.64 7.63
C VAL A 151 7.10 0.01 9.00
N GLN A 152 6.06 0.83 9.21
CA GLN A 152 5.85 1.52 10.49
C GLN A 152 5.85 0.52 11.67
N PRO A 153 6.76 0.65 12.66
CA PRO A 153 7.01 -0.41 13.65
C PRO A 153 5.78 -0.83 14.48
N LYS A 154 4.90 0.13 14.81
CA LYS A 154 3.70 -0.12 15.62
C LYS A 154 2.68 -1.01 14.91
N GLU A 155 2.66 -0.94 13.58
CA GLU A 155 1.67 -1.58 12.71
C GLU A 155 2.36 -2.48 11.66
N PHE A 156 3.58 -2.93 11.96
CA PHE A 156 4.31 -3.77 11.04
C PHE A 156 3.73 -5.20 11.07
N PRO A 157 3.31 -5.74 9.93
CA PRO A 157 2.70 -7.07 9.90
C PRO A 157 3.70 -8.16 10.30
N ARG A 158 3.23 -9.08 11.15
CA ARG A 158 4.05 -10.18 11.69
C ARG A 158 4.05 -11.44 10.83
N ASP A 159 3.21 -11.47 9.81
CA ASP A 159 3.09 -12.59 8.88
C ASP A 159 2.99 -12.08 7.43
N TYR A 160 3.15 -13.02 6.49
CA TYR A 160 3.09 -12.72 5.06
C TYR A 160 1.74 -12.16 4.62
N VAL A 161 0.65 -12.74 5.10
CA VAL A 161 -0.70 -12.35 4.68
C VAL A 161 -0.98 -10.92 5.10
N GLY A 162 -0.64 -10.54 6.33
CA GLY A 162 -0.72 -9.19 6.84
C GLY A 162 0.18 -8.23 6.07
N PHE A 163 1.40 -8.65 5.69
CA PHE A 163 2.30 -7.83 4.88
C PHE A 163 1.70 -7.51 3.51
N ILE A 164 1.24 -8.53 2.79
CA ILE A 164 0.61 -8.37 1.48
C ILE A 164 -0.71 -7.58 1.60
N LYS A 165 -1.53 -7.85 2.61
CA LYS A 165 -2.75 -7.08 2.90
C LYS A 165 -2.46 -5.60 3.11
N LYS A 166 -1.41 -5.26 3.86
CA LYS A 166 -1.05 -3.86 4.10
C LYS A 166 -0.68 -3.14 2.80
N ILE A 167 0.08 -3.77 1.91
CA ILE A 167 0.41 -3.21 0.58
C ILE A 167 -0.87 -3.01 -0.24
N MET A 168 -1.76 -4.01 -0.30
CA MET A 168 -3.04 -3.88 -1.01
C MET A 168 -3.88 -2.72 -0.44
N LYS A 169 -3.89 -2.55 0.88
CA LYS A 169 -4.63 -1.47 1.55
C LYS A 169 -4.04 -0.09 1.30
N LEU A 170 -2.71 0.04 1.29
CA LEU A 170 -2.04 1.30 0.93
C LEU A 170 -2.39 1.71 -0.51
N LEU A 171 -2.33 0.77 -1.45
CA LEU A 171 -2.78 1.01 -2.84
C LEU A 171 -4.28 1.18 -2.97
N GLN A 172 -5.09 0.71 -2.03
CA GLN A 172 -6.54 0.90 -2.10
C GLN A 172 -6.96 2.31 -1.67
N HIS A 173 -6.32 2.86 -0.62
CA HIS A 173 -6.75 4.09 0.04
C HIS A 173 -5.90 5.32 -0.29
N GLY A 174 -4.74 5.14 -0.92
CA GLY A 174 -3.83 6.24 -1.25
C GLY A 174 -2.81 5.87 -2.31
N TYR A 175 -1.76 6.68 -2.46
CA TYR A 175 -0.67 6.46 -3.43
C TYR A 175 -1.19 6.21 -4.86
N ASN A 176 -2.05 7.11 -5.34
CA ASN A 176 -2.71 7.00 -6.65
C ASN A 176 -1.71 7.13 -7.83
N GLU A 177 -0.54 7.71 -7.53
CA GLU A 177 0.62 7.83 -8.39
C GLU A 177 1.29 6.48 -8.68
N ILE A 178 1.05 5.46 -7.85
CA ILE A 178 1.58 4.11 -8.04
C ILE A 178 0.57 3.31 -8.86
N GLN A 179 0.98 2.88 -10.05
CA GLN A 179 0.22 1.99 -10.93
C GLN A 179 0.32 0.54 -10.46
N ALA A 180 1.53 0.09 -10.11
CA ALA A 180 1.77 -1.28 -9.68
C ALA A 180 2.98 -1.40 -8.75
N VAL A 181 2.94 -2.43 -7.90
CA VAL A 181 4.03 -2.88 -7.04
C VAL A 181 4.21 -4.38 -7.24
N GLU A 182 5.39 -4.78 -7.70
CA GLU A 182 5.81 -6.18 -7.62
C GLU A 182 6.56 -6.41 -6.31
N ILE A 183 6.26 -7.54 -5.68
CA ILE A 183 6.82 -7.95 -4.41
C ILE A 183 7.53 -9.28 -4.63
N GLU A 184 8.81 -9.31 -4.33
CA GLU A 184 9.57 -10.55 -4.24
C GLU A 184 9.95 -10.82 -2.79
N LEU A 185 9.58 -11.99 -2.29
CA LEU A 185 9.90 -12.48 -0.96
C LEU A 185 10.86 -13.65 -1.11
N ARG A 186 12.12 -13.49 -0.71
CA ARG A 186 13.16 -14.51 -0.90
C ARG A 186 13.82 -14.89 0.42
N ILE A 187 13.70 -16.16 0.80
CA ILE A 187 14.45 -16.74 1.92
C ILE A 187 15.93 -16.80 1.51
N LEU A 188 16.81 -16.21 2.34
CA LEU A 188 18.24 -16.16 2.09
C LEU A 188 18.95 -17.33 2.79
N GLU A 189 18.94 -17.33 4.12
CA GLU A 189 19.67 -18.28 4.96
C GLU A 189 18.84 -18.63 6.20
N GLN A 190 18.96 -19.88 6.66
CA GLN A 190 18.56 -20.25 8.01
C GLN A 190 19.71 -19.91 8.96
N THR A 191 19.42 -19.08 9.97
CA THR A 191 20.40 -18.74 11.00
C THR A 191 20.01 -19.45 12.30
N SER A 192 20.98 -20.06 12.97
CA SER A 192 20.76 -20.70 14.27
C SER A 192 20.63 -19.70 15.42
N ALA A 193 20.99 -18.43 15.19
CA ALA A 193 20.92 -17.36 16.18
C ALA A 193 20.33 -16.07 15.59
N PRO A 194 19.59 -15.28 16.39
CA PRO A 194 19.17 -13.93 16.01
C PRO A 194 20.38 -12.98 15.94
N PRO A 195 20.33 -11.94 15.09
CA PRO A 195 21.38 -10.92 15.06
C PRO A 195 21.48 -10.24 16.43
N SER A 196 22.69 -9.98 16.89
CA SER A 196 22.92 -9.17 18.08
C SER A 196 22.30 -7.79 17.88
N ARG A 197 21.41 -7.39 18.79
CA ARG A 197 20.79 -6.06 18.77
C ARG A 197 21.92 -5.02 18.81
N PRO A 198 21.93 -4.00 17.95
CA PRO A 198 22.89 -2.91 18.07
C PRO A 198 22.80 -2.33 19.49
N ARG A 199 23.94 -2.24 20.17
CA ARG A 199 24.00 -1.55 21.46
C ARG A 199 23.65 -0.09 21.19
N LYS A 200 22.64 0.42 21.91
CA LYS A 200 22.29 1.84 21.89
C LYS A 200 23.43 2.67 22.43
#